data_AF-A0A933SYF0-F1
#
_entry.id   AF-A0A933SYF0-F1
#
_cell.length_a   1.000
_cell.length_b   1.000
_cell.length_c   1.000
_cell.angle_alpha   90.00
_cell.angle_beta   90.00
_cell.angle_gamma   90.00
#
_symmetry.space_group_name_H-M   'P 1'
#
loop_
_entity.id
_entity.type
_entity.pdbx_description
1 polymer ?
#
loop_
_entity_poly.entity_id
_entity_poly.type
_entity_poly.pdbx_seq_one_letter_code
_entity_poly.pdbx_strand_id
1 'polypeptide(L)'
;MQCKEVQKELVNYYYNEAGNVLKSAVDEHLGYCDNCASSLEKLKKTLNGIKIKEPALPDAFWKRYSQKVYKKIDSKKPHRERTSWLFRLPRLIPAAAIAMALLAVFWGGIKFYESKQENTFISQNYDFIKNLDLFEEYEILQNLQEIAVVEKT
;
A
#
# COMPACT_ATOMS: atom_id res chain seq x y z
N MET A 1 36.97 18.13 11.77
CA MET A 1 37.65 16.82 11.94
C MET A 1 39.05 17.03 12.49
N GLN A 2 39.60 16.04 13.18
CA GLN A 2 40.99 16.08 13.63
C GLN A 2 41.95 15.67 12.50
N CYS A 3 43.17 16.21 12.47
CA CYS A 3 44.15 15.89 11.43
C CYS A 3 44.41 14.38 11.30
N LYS A 4 44.43 13.65 12.42
CA LYS A 4 44.64 12.20 12.46
C LYS A 4 43.55 11.42 11.74
N GLU A 5 42.31 11.90 11.77
CA GLU A 5 41.18 11.28 11.09
C GLU A 5 41.25 11.55 9.59
N VAL A 6 41.52 12.81 9.21
CA VAL A 6 41.66 13.20 7.80
C VAL A 6 42.82 12.45 7.14
N GLN A 7 43.97 12.32 7.81
CA GLN A 7 45.11 11.57 7.30
C GLN A 7 44.80 10.11 6.96
N LYS A 8 43.95 9.45 7.75
CA LYS A 8 43.52 8.06 7.48
C LYS A 8 42.63 7.97 6.24
N GLU A 9 41.85 9.00 5.98
CA GLU A 9 40.87 9.04 4.88
C GLU A 9 41.43 9.60 3.57
N LEU A 10 42.67 10.14 3.54
CA LEU A 10 43.25 10.73 2.33
C LEU A 10 43.29 9.76 1.14
N VAL A 11 43.50 8.46 1.38
CA VAL A 11 43.51 7.44 0.32
C VAL A 11 42.12 7.21 -0.25
N ASN A 12 41.13 7.03 0.61
CA ASN A 12 39.72 6.86 0.21
C ASN A 12 39.22 8.13 -0.49
N TYR A 13 39.61 9.29 0.01
CA TYR A 13 39.32 10.58 -0.61
C TYR A 13 39.95 10.68 -2.02
N TYR A 14 41.20 10.25 -2.20
CA TYR A 14 41.88 10.25 -3.50
C TYR A 14 41.16 9.39 -4.55
N TYR A 15 40.70 8.19 -4.16
CA TYR A 15 39.93 7.29 -5.06
C TYR A 15 38.43 7.63 -5.13
N ASN A 16 37.98 8.70 -4.47
CA ASN A 16 36.58 9.09 -4.38
C ASN A 16 35.68 8.00 -3.75
N GLU A 17 36.24 7.23 -2.82
CA GLU A 17 35.58 6.17 -2.05
C GLU A 17 35.16 6.64 -0.65
N ALA A 18 35.56 7.86 -0.24
CA ALA A 18 35.02 8.49 0.96
C ALA A 18 33.53 8.78 0.77
N GLY A 19 32.68 8.32 1.70
CA GLY A 19 31.24 8.61 1.67
C GLY A 19 30.96 10.12 1.64
N ASN A 20 29.83 10.54 1.05
CA ASN A 20 29.53 11.96 0.78
C ASN A 20 29.68 12.88 2.00
N VAL A 21 29.23 12.45 3.18
CA VAL A 21 29.33 13.22 4.44
C VAL A 21 30.80 13.39 4.86
N LEU A 22 31.59 12.32 4.72
CA LEU A 22 33.00 12.31 5.08
C LEU A 22 33.82 13.15 4.10
N LYS A 23 33.47 13.10 2.82
CA LYS A 23 34.14 13.87 1.76
C LYS A 23 34.03 15.38 2.02
N SER A 24 32.84 15.90 2.31
CA SER A 24 32.65 17.32 2.62
C SER A 24 33.47 17.76 3.84
N ALA A 25 33.52 16.93 4.89
CA ALA A 25 34.29 17.23 6.09
C ALA A 25 35.81 17.21 5.86
N VAL A 26 36.29 16.35 4.95
CA VAL A 26 37.69 16.34 4.51
C VAL A 26 38.00 17.55 3.62
N ASP A 27 37.10 17.91 2.68
CA ASP A 27 37.24 19.10 1.83
C ASP A 27 37.36 20.38 2.66
N GLU A 28 36.48 20.54 3.65
CA GLU A 28 36.54 21.66 4.58
C GLU A 28 37.88 21.70 5.33
N HIS A 29 38.34 20.55 5.84
CA HIS A 29 39.62 20.46 6.56
C HIS A 29 40.84 20.80 5.70
N LEU A 30 40.84 20.36 4.44
CA LEU A 30 41.92 20.66 3.50
C LEU A 30 41.96 22.15 3.11
N GLY A 31 40.84 22.87 3.26
CA GLY A 31 40.76 24.31 3.02
C GLY A 31 41.49 25.17 4.05
N TYR A 32 41.72 24.68 5.27
CA TYR A 32 42.37 25.44 6.35
C TYR A 32 43.65 24.80 6.93
N CYS A 33 43.92 23.52 6.63
CA CYS A 33 45.04 22.79 7.22
C CYS A 33 46.14 22.48 6.18
N ASP A 34 47.18 23.32 6.16
CA ASP A 34 48.32 23.20 5.23
C ASP A 34 49.05 21.86 5.35
N ASN A 35 49.14 21.30 6.55
CA ASN A 35 49.79 20.00 6.78
C ASN A 35 49.05 18.86 6.08
N CYS A 36 47.72 18.86 6.15
CA CYS A 36 46.88 17.85 5.51
C CYS A 36 46.82 18.06 3.99
N ALA A 37 46.76 19.31 3.53
CA ALA A 37 46.84 19.65 2.11
C ALA A 37 48.18 19.18 1.49
N SER A 38 49.30 19.44 2.17
CA SER A 38 50.63 18.99 1.74
C SER A 38 50.74 17.45 1.71
N SER A 39 50.11 16.78 2.67
CA SER A 39 50.08 15.31 2.73
C SER A 39 49.29 14.73 1.55
N LEU A 40 48.15 15.34 1.20
CA LEU A 40 47.36 14.96 0.03
C LEU A 40 48.15 15.18 -1.28
N GLU A 41 48.91 16.27 -1.39
CA GLU A 41 49.73 16.53 -2.57
C GLU A 41 50.83 15.48 -2.75
N LYS A 42 51.53 15.11 -1.66
CA LYS A 42 52.52 14.03 -1.67
C LYS A 42 51.92 12.69 -2.07
N LEU A 43 50.72 12.39 -1.58
CA LEU A 43 49.96 11.19 -1.96
C LEU A 43 49.66 11.20 -3.46
N LYS A 44 49.10 12.30 -3.99
CA LYS A 44 48.80 12.47 -5.41
C LYS A 44 50.04 12.29 -6.29
N LYS A 45 51.18 12.89 -5.92
CA LYS A 45 52.45 12.74 -6.65
C LYS A 45 52.91 11.29 -6.69
N THR A 46 52.85 10.60 -5.55
CA THR A 46 53.24 9.19 -5.45
C THR A 46 52.35 8.32 -6.33
N LEU A 47 51.02 8.43 -6.19
CA LEU A 47 50.07 7.55 -6.88
C LEU A 47 49.99 7.83 -8.39
N ASN A 48 50.00 9.10 -8.81
CA ASN A 48 50.02 9.46 -10.23
C ASN A 48 51.33 9.06 -10.92
N GLY A 49 52.43 8.93 -10.16
CA GLY A 49 53.71 8.47 -10.68
C GLY A 49 53.73 6.98 -11.01
N ILE A 50 52.77 6.19 -10.50
CA ILE A 50 52.69 4.75 -10.76
C ILE A 50 52.07 4.53 -12.13
N LYS A 51 52.91 4.41 -13.16
CA LYS A 51 52.49 3.91 -14.47
C LYS A 51 52.29 2.40 -14.39
N ILE A 52 51.07 1.97 -14.06
CA ILE A 52 50.69 0.58 -14.21
C ILE A 52 50.60 0.31 -15.71
N LYS A 53 51.57 -0.45 -16.24
CA LYS A 53 51.42 -1.04 -17.57
C LYS A 53 50.35 -2.12 -17.46
N GLU A 54 49.12 -1.76 -17.84
CA GLU A 54 48.08 -2.76 -17.98
C GLU A 54 48.50 -3.75 -19.08
N PRO A 55 48.51 -5.06 -18.81
CA PRO A 55 48.77 -6.03 -19.84
C PRO A 55 47.64 -5.97 -20.88
N ALA A 56 48.00 -5.89 -22.16
CA ALA A 56 47.02 -6.01 -23.23
C ALA A 56 46.41 -7.41 -23.18
N LEU A 57 45.14 -7.48 -22.76
CA LEU A 57 44.40 -8.73 -22.71
C LEU A 57 43.89 -9.11 -24.12
N PRO A 58 43.95 -10.39 -24.52
CA PRO A 58 43.40 -10.82 -25.80
C PRO A 58 41.89 -10.62 -25.89
N ASP A 59 41.34 -10.34 -27.08
CA ASP A 59 39.90 -10.13 -27.30
C ASP A 59 39.03 -11.31 -26.81
N ALA A 60 39.56 -12.53 -26.90
CA ALA A 60 38.90 -13.74 -26.40
C ALA A 60 38.62 -13.68 -24.88
N PHE A 61 39.46 -12.99 -24.11
CA PHE A 61 39.26 -12.79 -22.67
C PHE A 61 37.99 -11.96 -22.41
N TRP A 62 37.85 -10.83 -23.09
CA TRP A 62 36.68 -9.94 -22.95
C TRP A 62 35.38 -10.62 -23.35
N LYS A 63 35.41 -11.42 -24.42
CA LYS A 63 34.25 -12.22 -24.85
C LYS A 63 33.84 -13.24 -23.78
N ARG A 64 34.79 -13.96 -23.17
CA ARG A 64 34.50 -14.91 -22.09
C ARG A 64 34.05 -14.22 -20.80
N TYR A 65 34.64 -13.08 -20.47
CA TYR A 65 34.29 -12.30 -19.29
C TYR A 65 32.86 -11.76 -19.39
N SER A 66 32.52 -11.08 -20.50
CA SER A 66 31.18 -10.55 -20.75
C SER A 66 30.11 -11.64 -20.71
N GLN A 67 30.34 -12.81 -21.33
CA GLN A 67 29.42 -13.94 -21.26
C GLN A 67 29.15 -14.40 -19.82
N LYS A 68 30.19 -14.47 -18.97
CA LYS A 68 30.02 -14.81 -17.55
C LYS A 68 29.22 -13.75 -16.78
N VAL A 69 29.45 -12.47 -17.08
CA VAL A 69 28.71 -11.35 -16.47
C VAL A 69 27.24 -11.41 -16.86
N TYR A 70 26.92 -11.54 -18.15
CA TYR A 70 25.54 -11.66 -18.62
C TYR A 70 24.83 -12.88 -18.02
N LYS A 71 25.50 -14.04 -17.98
CA LYS A 71 24.94 -15.23 -17.33
C LYS A 71 24.60 -15.00 -15.86
N LYS A 72 25.47 -14.28 -15.11
CA LYS A 72 25.20 -13.92 -13.71
C LYS A 72 24.03 -12.94 -13.58
N ILE A 73 23.93 -11.95 -14.46
CA ILE A 73 22.81 -11.00 -14.49
C ILE A 73 21.51 -11.73 -14.79
N ASP A 74 21.48 -12.59 -15.80
CA ASP A 74 20.30 -13.36 -16.17
C ASP A 74 19.90 -14.37 -15.09
N SER A 75 20.86 -15.00 -14.41
CA SER A 75 20.57 -15.90 -13.28
C SER A 75 20.02 -15.18 -12.03
N LYS A 76 20.23 -13.86 -11.93
CA LYS A 76 19.72 -13.03 -10.83
C LYS A 76 18.42 -12.30 -11.17
N LYS A 77 18.01 -12.29 -12.45
CA LYS A 77 16.64 -11.88 -12.76
C LYS A 77 15.74 -12.87 -12.04
N PRO A 78 14.80 -12.42 -11.19
CA PRO A 78 13.84 -13.34 -10.61
C PRO A 78 13.24 -14.08 -11.80
N HIS A 79 13.40 -15.40 -11.81
CA HIS A 79 12.74 -16.26 -12.78
C HIS A 79 11.29 -15.80 -12.71
N ARG A 80 10.83 -15.13 -13.77
CA ARG A 80 9.47 -14.58 -13.89
C ARG A 80 8.56 -15.77 -14.13
N GLU A 81 8.58 -16.68 -13.18
CA GLU A 81 7.64 -17.75 -13.04
C GLU A 81 6.28 -17.08 -12.90
N ARG A 82 5.41 -17.49 -13.81
CA ARG A 82 4.06 -17.00 -14.10
C ARG A 82 3.10 -17.06 -12.90
N THR A 83 3.57 -17.24 -11.68
CA THR A 83 2.81 -17.62 -10.48
C THR A 83 2.63 -16.50 -9.45
N SER A 84 2.82 -15.23 -9.82
CA SER A 84 2.69 -14.09 -8.90
C SER A 84 1.82 -12.93 -9.41
N TRP A 85 0.77 -13.23 -10.19
CA TRP A 85 -0.39 -12.31 -10.28
C TRP A 85 -1.28 -12.50 -9.05
N LEU A 86 -1.59 -13.76 -8.71
CA LEU A 86 -2.63 -14.11 -7.71
C LEU A 86 -2.24 -13.71 -6.27
N PHE A 87 -0.96 -13.53 -5.98
CA PHE A 87 -0.47 -13.16 -4.64
C PHE A 87 -0.16 -11.67 -4.46
N ARG A 88 -0.46 -10.80 -5.45
CA ARG A 88 -0.23 -9.34 -5.35
C ARG A 88 -1.40 -8.54 -4.75
N LEU A 89 -2.42 -9.19 -4.23
CA LEU A 89 -3.61 -8.54 -3.65
C LEU A 89 -3.90 -8.82 -2.15
N PRO A 90 -2.92 -8.86 -1.21
CA PRO A 90 -3.24 -9.16 0.19
C PRO A 90 -3.54 -7.93 1.05
N ARG A 91 -3.80 -6.73 0.48
CA ARG A 91 -4.03 -5.51 1.30
C ARG A 91 -5.36 -4.77 1.09
N LEU A 92 -6.18 -5.15 0.11
CA LEU A 92 -7.48 -4.51 -0.14
C LEU A 92 -8.69 -5.37 0.29
N ILE A 93 -8.47 -6.65 0.58
CA ILE A 93 -9.50 -7.59 1.03
C ILE A 93 -10.15 -7.19 2.38
N PRO A 94 -9.41 -6.73 3.42
CA PRO A 94 -10.07 -6.45 4.71
C PRO A 94 -10.97 -5.22 4.66
N ALA A 95 -10.63 -4.20 3.85
CA ALA A 95 -11.44 -2.99 3.73
C ALA A 95 -12.78 -3.24 3.03
N ALA A 96 -12.79 -4.08 1.98
CA ALA A 96 -14.01 -4.44 1.27
C ALA A 96 -14.95 -5.29 2.13
N ALA A 97 -14.40 -6.21 2.93
CA ALA A 97 -15.20 -7.03 3.85
C ALA A 97 -15.89 -6.19 4.94
N ILE A 98 -15.18 -5.19 5.49
CA ILE A 98 -15.75 -4.27 6.48
C ILE A 98 -16.85 -3.39 5.85
N ALA A 99 -16.62 -2.86 4.65
CA ALA A 99 -17.63 -2.06 3.95
C ALA A 99 -18.90 -2.88 3.64
N MET A 100 -18.74 -4.13 3.17
CA MET A 100 -19.87 -5.03 2.92
C MET A 100 -20.63 -5.40 4.20
N ALA A 101 -19.92 -5.62 5.32
CA ALA A 101 -20.55 -5.89 6.61
C ALA A 101 -21.37 -4.69 7.11
N LEU A 102 -20.85 -3.47 6.95
CA LEU A 102 -21.58 -2.24 7.33
C LEU A 102 -22.84 -2.05 6.46
N LEU A 103 -22.76 -2.30 5.15
CA LEU A 103 -23.92 -2.25 4.26
C LEU A 103 -24.98 -3.31 4.63
N ALA A 104 -24.55 -4.53 4.96
CA ALA A 104 -25.46 -5.60 5.38
C ALA A 104 -26.15 -5.29 6.71
N VAL A 105 -25.44 -4.72 7.68
CA VAL A 105 -26.02 -4.25 8.95
C VAL A 105 -26.96 -3.08 8.73
N PHE A 106 -26.63 -2.15 7.82
CA PHE A 106 -27.48 -1.00 7.52
C PHE A 106 -28.79 -1.43 6.85
N TRP A 107 -28.74 -2.27 5.81
CA TRP A 107 -29.94 -2.81 5.15
C TRP A 107 -30.74 -3.77 6.04
N GLY A 108 -30.06 -4.66 6.77
CA GLY A 108 -30.72 -5.57 7.72
C GLY A 108 -31.36 -4.81 8.88
N GLY A 109 -30.70 -3.77 9.38
CA GLY A 109 -31.19 -2.89 10.44
C GLY A 109 -32.44 -2.11 10.02
N ILE A 110 -32.47 -1.54 8.81
CA ILE A 110 -33.65 -0.84 8.29
C ILE A 110 -34.85 -1.78 8.19
N LYS A 111 -34.66 -2.98 7.61
CA LYS A 111 -35.74 -3.97 7.49
C LYS A 111 -36.23 -4.49 8.84
N PHE A 112 -35.33 -4.66 9.80
CA PHE A 112 -35.68 -5.07 11.15
C PHE A 112 -36.38 -3.96 11.95
N TYR A 113 -36.06 -2.69 11.68
CA TYR A 113 -36.71 -1.54 12.32
C TYR A 113 -38.14 -1.34 11.81
N GLU A 114 -38.38 -1.45 10.50
CA GLU A 114 -39.73 -1.44 9.92
C GLU A 114 -40.60 -2.56 10.52
N SER A 115 -40.07 -3.79 10.57
CA SER A 115 -40.79 -4.94 11.13
C SER A 115 -41.11 -4.79 12.62
N LYS A 116 -40.21 -4.17 13.40
CA LYS A 116 -40.44 -3.96 14.84
C LYS A 116 -41.46 -2.84 15.10
N GLN A 117 -41.48 -1.80 14.27
CA GLN A 117 -42.45 -0.70 14.35
C GLN A 117 -43.87 -1.18 14.02
N GLU A 118 -44.03 -2.03 13.01
CA GLU A 118 -45.32 -2.63 12.64
C GLU A 118 -45.88 -3.52 13.78
N ASN A 119 -45.03 -4.37 14.36
CA ASN A 119 -45.43 -5.24 15.48
C ASN A 119 -45.76 -4.48 16.78
N THR A 120 -45.07 -3.37 17.07
CA THR A 120 -45.41 -2.53 18.24
C THR A 120 -46.65 -1.69 18.01
N PHE A 121 -46.85 -1.17 16.80
CA PHE A 121 -48.05 -0.42 16.44
C PHE A 121 -49.31 -1.30 16.47
N ILE A 122 -49.24 -2.52 15.92
CA ILE A 122 -50.36 -3.47 15.92
C ILE A 122 -50.69 -3.92 17.36
N SER A 123 -49.69 -4.16 18.20
CA SER A 123 -49.92 -4.54 19.60
C SER A 123 -50.53 -3.41 20.44
N GLN A 124 -50.12 -2.16 20.23
CA GLN A 124 -50.63 -1.02 21.00
C GLN A 124 -52.02 -0.58 20.55
N ASN A 125 -52.37 -0.80 19.28
CA ASN A 125 -53.62 -0.35 18.69
C ASN A 125 -54.58 -1.51 18.36
N TYR A 126 -54.35 -2.69 18.92
CA TYR A 126 -55.19 -3.89 18.70
C TYR A 126 -56.67 -3.61 19.02
N ASP A 127 -56.94 -2.88 20.11
CA ASP A 127 -58.31 -2.49 20.47
C ASP A 127 -58.93 -1.51 19.45
N PHE A 128 -58.13 -0.63 18.84
CA PHE A 128 -58.61 0.30 17.81
C PHE A 128 -58.91 -0.43 16.49
N ILE A 129 -58.04 -1.35 16.07
CA ILE A 129 -58.23 -2.17 14.86
C ILE A 129 -59.45 -3.08 15.01
N LYS A 130 -59.65 -3.68 16.19
CA LYS A 130 -60.84 -4.50 16.50
C LYS A 130 -62.15 -3.71 16.45
N ASN A 131 -62.11 -2.43 16.83
CA ASN A 131 -63.28 -1.57 16.72
C ASN A 131 -63.61 -1.21 15.26
N LEU A 132 -62.60 -1.09 14.39
CA LEU A 132 -62.82 -0.86 12.95
C LEU A 132 -63.48 -2.06 12.26
N ASP A 133 -63.06 -3.28 12.60
CA ASP A 133 -63.65 -4.53 12.10
C ASP A 133 -65.14 -4.66 12.48
N LEU A 134 -65.52 -4.16 13.65
CA LEU A 134 -66.91 -4.10 14.12
C LEU A 134 -67.79 -3.11 13.33
N PHE A 135 -67.22 -2.07 12.72
CA PHE A 135 -67.98 -1.15 11.87
C PHE A 135 -68.25 -1.74 10.48
N GLU A 136 -67.36 -2.59 9.97
CA GLU A 136 -67.53 -3.26 8.67
C GLU A 136 -68.66 -4.31 8.72
N GLU A 137 -68.81 -5.04 9.83
CA GLU A 137 -69.96 -5.96 10.03
C GLU A 137 -71.32 -5.23 10.12
N TYR A 138 -71.34 -3.98 10.60
CA TYR A 138 -72.59 -3.21 10.71
C TYR A 138 -73.08 -2.68 9.35
N GLU A 139 -72.16 -2.38 8.43
CA GLU A 139 -72.46 -1.87 7.09
C GLU A 139 -73.01 -2.97 6.17
N ILE A 140 -72.58 -4.23 6.38
CA ILE A 140 -73.09 -5.41 5.65
C ILE A 140 -74.55 -5.72 6.02
N LEU A 141 -74.95 -5.49 7.28
CA LEU A 141 -76.33 -5.70 7.72
C LEU A 141 -77.31 -4.67 7.14
N GLN A 142 -76.89 -3.42 6.90
CA GLN A 142 -77.75 -2.41 6.26
C GLN A 142 -78.01 -2.73 4.78
N ASN A 143 -76.99 -3.18 4.04
CA ASN A 143 -77.15 -3.53 2.63
C ASN A 143 -78.08 -4.74 2.42
N LEU A 144 -78.09 -5.72 3.32
CA LEU A 144 -79.00 -6.88 3.22
C LEU A 144 -80.47 -6.49 3.47
N GLN A 145 -80.71 -5.48 4.31
CA GLN A 145 -82.07 -5.01 4.58
C GLN A 145 -82.65 -4.23 3.39
N GLU A 146 -81.81 -3.52 2.64
CA GLU A 146 -82.21 -2.82 1.42
C GLU A 146 -82.55 -3.81 0.29
N ILE A 147 -81.81 -4.92 0.17
CA ILE A 147 -82.06 -5.95 -0.85
C ILE A 147 -83.33 -6.76 -0.55
N ALA A 148 -83.62 -7.06 0.73
CA ALA A 148 -84.82 -7.82 1.12
C ALA A 148 -86.15 -7.04 0.95
N VAL A 149 -86.10 -5.70 0.89
CA VAL A 149 -87.28 -4.86 0.63
C VAL A 149 -87.62 -4.82 -0.86
N VAL A 150 -86.63 -4.94 -1.74
CA VAL A 150 -86.81 -4.92 -3.21
C VAL A 150 -87.45 -6.22 -3.73
N GLU A 151 -87.32 -7.34 -3.03
CA GLU A 151 -87.86 -8.64 -3.48
C GLU A 151 -89.35 -8.85 -3.13
N LYS A 152 -89.99 -7.91 -2.42
CA LYS A 152 -91.41 -8.03 -1.97
C LYS A 152 -92.41 -7.08 -2.64
N THR A 153 -92.01 -6.35 -3.68
CA THR A 153 -92.90 -5.57 -4.56
C THR A 153 -92.87 -6.08 -5.98
#